data_AF-A0A0N4X4J9-F1
#
_entry.id   AF-A0A0N4X4J9-F1
#
_cell.length_a   1.000
_cell.length_b   1.000
_cell.length_c   1.000
_cell.angle_alpha   90.00
_cell.angle_beta   90.00
_cell.angle_gamma   90.00
#
_symmetry.space_group_name_H-M   'P 1'
#
loop_
_entity.id
_entity.type
_entity.pdbx_description
1 polymer ?
#
loop_
_entity_poly.entity_id
_entity_poly.type
_entity_poly.pdbx_seq_one_letter_code
_entity_poly.pdbx_strand_id
1 'polypeptide(L)'
;MDTPDMHPVRYVNEMLARDTLRTGPYDIAAIMERLPVTHSDFMGPSTSAMFRAFADKRRRLREFLFTGVEQNLMALEHKTLLFLEEANSERVKALTSKFLKIYLPNIFICTIASAINLTTKKGLWRRPSRKWDTVLLDEASMIPEATLIGLLSRFPDATYTLIGDTKQLPPFVGTQKAPRAAALCSQSVLEVAKRVGNVPTCKISTVYRPHARIMELNFYIFYNNELVCGTPVDERQALLRSLPMPNKEIPIAFVDVLGKAVKSITGSQNNTIEARAAAVLVRLLGIPPGDIMIICLYRDQLYLCESILANTHVTIKTVDSAQGSEKSIVILCTTRTKVLGTNLTFFDDPERLNVALSRARDGMFILGSVPSMENSSLRGSIILDFQRPTLLISSWLTPLLNAAVAVPPRNE
;
A
#
# COMPACT_ATOMS: atom_id res chain seq x y z
N MET A 1 -19.45 12.53 13.14
CA MET A 1 -18.11 12.70 13.75
C MET A 1 -17.60 14.09 13.38
N ASP A 2 -18.35 15.14 13.71
CA ASP A 2 -17.84 16.51 13.61
C ASP A 2 -17.46 16.91 15.02
N THR A 3 -16.19 16.70 15.37
CA THR A 3 -15.63 17.34 16.56
C THR A 3 -15.46 18.82 16.19
N PRO A 4 -16.11 19.76 16.90
CA PRO A 4 -16.14 21.19 16.55
C PRO A 4 -14.75 21.82 16.36
N ASP A 5 -13.73 21.19 16.94
CA ASP A 5 -12.36 21.69 16.99
C ASP A 5 -11.41 21.05 15.96
N MET A 6 -11.86 20.11 15.10
CA MET A 6 -10.98 19.47 14.11
C MET A 6 -11.33 19.89 12.69
N HIS A 7 -10.41 20.61 12.04
CA HIS A 7 -10.53 21.08 10.67
C HIS A 7 -9.40 20.48 9.80
N PRO A 8 -9.46 19.18 9.48
CA PRO A 8 -8.45 18.52 8.67
C PRO A 8 -8.56 18.89 7.19
N VAL A 9 -7.40 18.98 6.55
CA VAL A 9 -7.26 19.12 5.09
C VAL A 9 -6.20 18.17 4.59
N ARG A 10 -6.56 17.34 3.62
CA ARG A 10 -5.65 16.51 2.87
C ARG A 10 -5.29 17.17 1.55
N TYR A 11 -4.00 17.38 1.32
CA TYR A 11 -3.48 17.80 0.02
C TYR A 11 -3.18 16.58 -0.83
N VAL A 12 -3.85 16.49 -1.97
CA VAL A 12 -3.60 15.51 -3.02
C VAL A 12 -3.12 16.29 -4.24
N ASN A 13 -2.02 15.87 -4.85
CA ASN A 13 -1.52 16.52 -6.05
C ASN A 13 -2.39 16.12 -7.24
N GLU A 14 -3.22 17.03 -7.72
CA GLU A 14 -4.20 16.75 -8.78
C GLU A 14 -3.59 16.48 -10.17
N MET A 15 -2.27 16.63 -10.36
CA MET A 15 -1.56 16.30 -11.62
C MET A 15 -1.64 14.81 -12.02
N LEU A 16 -2.24 13.96 -11.19
CA LEU A 16 -2.51 12.56 -11.50
C LEU A 16 -4.00 12.41 -11.81
N ALA A 17 -4.36 12.28 -13.09
CA ALA A 17 -5.73 12.00 -13.54
C ALA A 17 -6.36 10.72 -12.94
N ARG A 18 -5.58 9.90 -12.21
CA ARG A 18 -6.06 8.75 -11.43
C ARG A 18 -6.58 9.12 -10.04
N ASP A 19 -6.17 10.25 -9.46
CA ASP A 19 -6.58 10.69 -8.12
C ASP A 19 -7.97 11.36 -8.11
N THR A 20 -8.47 11.83 -9.26
CA THR A 20 -9.85 12.33 -9.39
C THR A 20 -10.90 11.25 -9.13
N LEU A 21 -10.54 9.95 -9.17
CA LEU A 21 -11.41 8.82 -8.88
C LEU A 21 -11.53 8.50 -7.38
N ARG A 22 -10.62 9.01 -6.53
CA ARG A 22 -10.61 8.76 -5.08
C ARG A 22 -10.69 10.08 -4.32
N THR A 23 -11.90 10.64 -4.20
CA THR A 23 -12.11 11.82 -3.36
C THR A 23 -12.47 11.40 -1.95
N GLY A 24 -11.56 11.63 -1.01
CA GLY A 24 -11.81 11.52 0.42
C GLY A 24 -12.60 12.74 0.93
N PRO A 25 -13.33 12.59 2.05
CA PRO A 25 -14.12 13.69 2.63
C PRO A 25 -13.28 14.90 3.05
N TYR A 26 -11.98 14.69 3.31
CA TYR A 26 -11.05 15.73 3.77
C TYR A 26 -10.12 16.26 2.67
N ASP A 27 -10.26 15.79 1.43
CA ASP A 27 -9.43 16.28 0.34
C ASP A 27 -9.74 17.76 0.07
N ILE A 28 -8.69 18.57 -0.09
CA ILE A 28 -8.81 20.02 -0.19
C ILE A 28 -9.82 20.43 -1.28
N ALA A 29 -9.78 19.77 -2.44
CA ALA A 29 -10.68 20.04 -3.54
C ALA A 29 -12.13 19.65 -3.21
N ALA A 30 -12.36 18.52 -2.53
CA ALA A 30 -13.69 18.10 -2.12
C ALA A 30 -14.32 19.06 -1.10
N ILE A 31 -13.52 19.59 -0.16
CA ILE A 31 -13.97 20.60 0.79
C ILE A 31 -14.28 21.91 0.05
N MET A 32 -13.38 22.35 -0.85
CA MET A 32 -13.56 23.56 -1.64
C MET A 32 -14.82 23.54 -2.52
N GLU A 33 -15.24 22.37 -3.03
CA GLU A 33 -16.51 22.21 -3.76
C GLU A 33 -17.74 22.47 -2.89
N ARG A 34 -17.70 22.03 -1.63
CA ARG A 34 -18.84 22.15 -0.70
C ARG A 34 -18.84 23.48 0.05
N LEU A 35 -17.72 24.20 0.04
CA LEU A 35 -17.52 25.45 0.77
C LEU A 35 -18.60 26.53 0.54
N PRO A 36 -19.13 26.73 -0.69
CA PRO A 36 -20.23 27.69 -0.92
C PRO A 36 -21.52 27.37 -0.18
N VAL A 37 -21.72 26.11 0.18
CA VAL A 37 -22.91 25.61 0.88
C VAL A 37 -22.64 25.55 2.38
N THR A 38 -21.46 25.08 2.78
CA THR A 38 -21.15 24.85 4.20
C THR A 38 -20.66 26.09 4.94
N HIS A 39 -20.12 27.10 4.24
CA HIS A 39 -19.52 28.29 4.84
C HIS A 39 -20.00 29.58 4.17
N SER A 40 -21.21 29.59 3.60
CA SER A 40 -21.77 30.75 2.87
C SER A 40 -21.68 32.05 3.66
N ASP A 41 -21.93 31.97 4.97
CA ASP A 41 -22.05 33.12 5.86
C ASP A 41 -20.69 33.80 6.10
N PHE A 42 -19.61 33.08 5.86
CA PHE A 42 -18.23 33.54 6.01
C PHE A 42 -17.60 34.03 4.70
N MET A 43 -18.38 34.12 3.61
CA MET A 43 -17.88 34.55 2.30
C MET A 43 -18.79 35.57 1.60
N GLY A 44 -18.18 36.67 1.17
CA GLY A 44 -18.87 37.65 0.31
C GLY A 44 -19.26 37.09 -1.07
N PRO A 45 -20.18 37.75 -1.80
CA PRO A 45 -20.78 37.24 -3.03
C PRO A 45 -19.77 36.82 -4.11
N SER A 46 -18.72 37.63 -4.31
CA SER A 46 -17.65 37.34 -5.28
C SER A 46 -16.88 36.05 -4.93
N THR A 47 -16.59 35.83 -3.64
CA THR A 47 -15.86 34.63 -3.21
C THR A 47 -16.74 33.38 -3.32
N SER A 48 -18.02 33.48 -2.93
CA SER A 48 -18.98 32.40 -3.13
C SER A 48 -19.11 32.01 -4.61
N ALA A 49 -19.21 33.00 -5.52
CA ALA A 49 -19.26 32.75 -6.96
C ALA A 49 -18.00 32.04 -7.50
N MET A 50 -16.81 32.39 -7.02
CA MET A 50 -15.57 31.71 -7.41
C MET A 50 -15.55 30.23 -7.01
N PHE A 51 -15.97 29.91 -5.78
CA PHE A 51 -16.02 28.52 -5.32
C PHE A 51 -17.13 27.71 -6.01
N ARG A 52 -18.28 28.32 -6.32
CA ARG A 52 -19.33 27.67 -7.14
C ARG A 52 -18.82 27.34 -8.54
N ALA A 53 -18.15 28.31 -9.19
CA ALA A 53 -17.55 28.08 -10.51
C ALA A 53 -16.46 26.99 -10.49
N PHE A 54 -15.69 26.89 -9.41
CA PHE A 54 -14.74 25.79 -9.21
C PHE A 54 -15.47 24.44 -9.09
N ALA A 55 -16.52 24.37 -8.26
CA ALA A 55 -17.31 23.16 -8.07
C ALA A 55 -17.95 22.66 -9.37
N ASP A 56 -18.54 23.57 -10.16
CA ASP A 56 -19.16 23.26 -11.45
C ASP A 56 -18.14 22.71 -12.45
N LYS A 57 -16.95 23.32 -12.54
CA LYS A 57 -15.88 22.83 -13.43
C LYS A 57 -15.42 21.43 -13.05
N ARG A 58 -15.21 21.19 -11.75
CA ARG A 58 -14.71 19.89 -11.27
C ARG A 58 -15.77 18.79 -11.38
N ARG A 59 -17.06 19.13 -11.25
CA ARG A 59 -18.19 18.24 -11.57
C ARG A 59 -18.20 17.86 -13.05
N ARG A 60 -18.09 18.83 -13.97
CA ARG A 60 -18.01 18.56 -15.42
C ARG A 60 -16.81 17.71 -15.79
N LEU A 61 -15.66 17.94 -15.16
CA LEU A 61 -14.46 17.12 -15.37
C LEU A 61 -14.71 15.65 -14.97
N ARG A 62 -15.40 15.41 -13.85
CA ARG A 62 -15.80 14.05 -13.45
C ARG A 62 -16.75 13.45 -14.48
N GLU A 63 -17.83 14.15 -14.85
CA GLU A 63 -18.79 13.67 -15.85
C GLU A 63 -18.09 13.29 -17.17
N PHE A 64 -17.17 14.14 -17.64
CA PHE A 64 -16.35 13.86 -18.82
C PHE A 64 -15.49 12.60 -18.69
N LEU A 65 -14.79 12.42 -17.55
CA LEU A 65 -13.99 11.22 -17.27
C LEU A 65 -14.85 9.94 -17.23
N PHE A 66 -16.13 10.03 -16.87
CA PHE A 66 -17.05 8.90 -16.83
C PHE A 66 -17.72 8.60 -18.18
N THR A 67 -17.82 9.57 -19.09
CA THR A 67 -18.51 9.40 -20.39
C THR A 67 -17.58 9.24 -21.61
N GLY A 68 -16.27 9.43 -21.45
CA GLY A 68 -15.31 9.44 -22.56
C GLY A 68 -15.00 8.07 -23.17
N VAL A 69 -15.74 7.71 -24.21
CA VAL A 69 -15.39 6.66 -25.19
C VAL A 69 -14.37 7.26 -26.19
N GLU A 70 -13.37 6.46 -26.56
CA GLU A 70 -12.30 6.65 -27.57
C GLU A 70 -10.91 7.17 -27.11
N GLN A 71 -9.90 6.31 -27.28
CA GLN A 71 -8.50 6.51 -26.90
C GLN A 71 -7.76 7.60 -27.69
N ASN A 72 -8.30 8.09 -28.82
CA ASN A 72 -7.63 9.08 -29.69
C ASN A 72 -7.96 10.54 -29.35
N LEU A 73 -9.10 10.84 -28.70
CA LEU A 73 -9.41 12.20 -28.19
C LEU A 73 -8.54 12.60 -26.98
N MET A 74 -8.09 11.60 -26.22
CA MET A 74 -7.28 11.78 -25.01
C MET A 74 -6.00 12.60 -25.25
N ALA A 75 -5.31 12.47 -26.38
CA ALA A 75 -4.03 13.15 -26.57
C ALA A 75 -4.14 14.67 -26.78
N LEU A 76 -5.20 15.14 -27.45
CA LEU A 76 -5.42 16.56 -27.71
C LEU A 76 -6.10 17.26 -26.52
N GLU A 77 -7.05 16.57 -25.89
CA GLU A 77 -7.77 17.09 -24.73
C GLU A 77 -6.97 16.99 -23.43
N HIS A 78 -6.06 16.03 -23.29
CA HIS A 78 -5.08 16.01 -22.19
C HIS A 78 -4.11 17.19 -22.29
N LYS A 79 -3.76 17.63 -23.50
CA LYS A 79 -3.04 18.88 -23.74
C LYS A 79 -3.85 20.09 -23.30
N THR A 80 -5.15 20.11 -23.60
CA THR A 80 -6.07 21.16 -23.13
C THR A 80 -6.24 21.15 -21.61
N LEU A 81 -6.24 19.98 -20.96
CA LEU A 81 -6.23 19.83 -19.50
C LEU A 81 -4.94 20.37 -18.88
N LEU A 82 -3.78 20.05 -19.46
CA LEU A 82 -2.47 20.60 -19.04
C LEU A 82 -2.40 22.12 -19.20
N PHE A 83 -2.90 22.69 -20.31
CA PHE A 83 -2.96 24.13 -20.51
C PHE A 83 -3.99 24.81 -19.60
N LEU A 84 -5.12 24.17 -19.33
CA LEU A 84 -6.08 24.62 -18.32
C LEU A 84 -5.46 24.55 -16.92
N GLU A 85 -4.64 23.55 -16.60
CA GLU A 85 -3.92 23.43 -15.33
C GLU A 85 -2.85 24.52 -15.14
N GLU A 86 -2.05 24.82 -16.16
CA GLU A 86 -1.07 25.92 -16.10
C GLU A 86 -1.77 27.28 -15.94
N ALA A 87 -2.82 27.55 -16.73
CA ALA A 87 -3.60 28.78 -16.63
C ALA A 87 -4.46 28.86 -15.34
N ASN A 88 -4.82 27.71 -14.76
CA ASN A 88 -5.53 27.64 -13.49
C ASN A 88 -4.59 27.67 -12.28
N SER A 89 -3.27 27.47 -12.41
CA SER A 89 -2.35 27.40 -11.27
C SER A 89 -2.42 28.65 -10.38
N GLU A 90 -2.43 29.85 -10.98
CA GLU A 90 -2.57 31.11 -10.22
C GLU A 90 -3.99 31.31 -9.66
N ARG A 91 -5.03 30.91 -10.40
CA ARG A 91 -6.43 30.97 -9.92
C ARG A 91 -6.67 30.00 -8.77
N VAL A 92 -6.13 28.79 -8.84
CA VAL A 92 -6.19 27.74 -7.81
C VAL A 92 -5.37 28.15 -6.59
N LYS A 93 -4.19 28.76 -6.76
CA LYS A 93 -3.45 29.37 -5.64
C LYS A 93 -4.26 30.46 -4.94
N ALA A 94 -4.88 31.37 -5.70
CA ALA A 94 -5.73 32.41 -5.15
C ALA A 94 -6.96 31.83 -4.41
N LEU A 95 -7.60 30.83 -5.00
CA LEU A 95 -8.73 30.12 -4.41
C LEU A 95 -8.34 29.38 -3.13
N THR A 96 -7.19 28.69 -3.15
CA THR A 96 -6.61 27.99 -1.99
C THR A 96 -6.28 28.98 -0.87
N SER A 97 -5.74 30.15 -1.19
CA SER A 97 -5.46 31.20 -0.21
C SER A 97 -6.73 31.70 0.48
N LYS A 98 -7.81 31.90 -0.29
CA LYS A 98 -9.14 32.24 0.26
C LYS A 98 -9.71 31.09 1.09
N PHE A 99 -9.62 29.86 0.59
CA PHE A 99 -10.06 28.66 1.30
C PHE A 99 -9.44 28.57 2.69
N LEU A 100 -8.12 28.70 2.79
CA LEU A 100 -7.41 28.65 4.08
C LEU A 100 -7.83 29.76 5.06
N LYS A 101 -8.38 30.88 4.58
CA LYS A 101 -8.88 31.99 5.43
C LYS A 101 -10.28 31.73 5.95
N ILE A 102 -11.08 30.97 5.20
CA ILE A 102 -12.48 30.68 5.51
C ILE A 102 -12.57 29.40 6.33
N TYR A 103 -11.95 28.32 5.86
CA TYR A 103 -12.00 27.00 6.50
C TYR A 103 -11.08 26.87 7.72
N LEU A 104 -10.08 27.75 7.85
CA LEU A 104 -9.14 27.80 8.98
C LEU A 104 -8.61 26.41 9.44
N PRO A 105 -7.98 25.63 8.55
CA PRO A 105 -7.56 24.27 8.91
C PRO A 105 -6.50 24.25 10.01
N ASN A 106 -6.59 23.27 10.89
CA ASN A 106 -5.64 23.04 11.97
C ASN A 106 -4.93 21.67 11.89
N ILE A 107 -5.36 20.80 10.97
CA ILE A 107 -4.69 19.53 10.68
C ILE A 107 -4.41 19.46 9.19
N PHE A 108 -3.17 19.16 8.81
CA PHE A 108 -2.72 19.07 7.42
C PHE A 108 -2.17 17.68 7.13
N ILE A 109 -2.71 17.03 6.10
CA ILE A 109 -2.32 15.68 5.70
C ILE A 109 -1.76 15.75 4.29
N CYS A 110 -0.50 15.36 4.11
CA CYS A 110 0.13 15.32 2.79
C CYS A 110 1.34 14.39 2.80
N THR A 111 1.92 14.15 1.62
CA THR A 111 3.21 13.47 1.53
C THR A 111 4.34 14.38 2.00
N ILE A 112 5.47 13.81 2.41
CA ILE A 112 6.63 14.59 2.88
C ILE A 112 7.14 15.57 1.81
N ALA A 113 7.19 15.13 0.55
CA ALA A 113 7.57 15.99 -0.56
C ALA A 113 6.62 17.20 -0.70
N SER A 114 5.31 16.97 -0.55
CA SER A 114 4.32 18.05 -0.52
C SER A 114 4.54 18.96 0.69
N ALA A 115 4.76 18.42 1.89
CA ALA A 115 5.01 19.22 3.10
C ALA A 115 6.18 20.19 2.91
N ILE A 116 7.31 19.70 2.40
CA ILE A 116 8.51 20.53 2.13
C ILE A 116 8.22 21.62 1.10
N ASN A 117 7.52 21.29 0.01
CA ASN A 117 7.24 22.23 -1.09
C ASN A 117 6.19 23.29 -0.72
N LEU A 118 5.09 22.88 -0.08
CA LEU A 118 3.95 23.73 0.25
C LEU A 118 4.27 24.76 1.33
N THR A 119 5.32 24.54 2.11
CA THR A 119 5.76 25.41 3.20
C THR A 119 7.00 26.25 2.83
N THR A 120 7.40 26.23 1.55
CA THR A 120 8.40 27.17 1.01
C THR A 120 7.92 28.61 1.06
N LYS A 121 8.84 29.58 0.87
CA LYS A 121 8.51 31.01 0.75
C LYS A 121 7.46 31.32 -0.33
N LYS A 122 7.29 30.46 -1.34
CA LYS A 122 6.27 30.62 -2.39
C LYS A 122 5.15 29.56 -2.30
N GLY A 123 5.18 28.72 -1.28
CA GLY A 123 4.25 27.60 -1.12
C GLY A 123 2.86 28.03 -0.64
N LEU A 124 1.88 27.18 -0.89
CA LEU A 124 0.46 27.43 -0.57
C LEU A 124 0.18 27.59 0.93
N TRP A 125 1.02 27.02 1.79
CA TRP A 125 0.85 27.01 3.25
C TRP A 125 1.80 27.98 3.98
N ARG A 126 2.39 28.93 3.24
CA ARG A 126 3.38 29.92 3.68
C ARG A 126 2.84 30.99 4.66
N ARG A 127 1.90 30.70 5.55
CA ARG A 127 1.41 31.74 6.49
C ARG A 127 2.53 32.14 7.47
N PRO A 128 2.90 33.44 7.56
CA PRO A 128 3.94 33.91 8.49
C PRO A 128 3.63 33.72 9.97
N SER A 129 2.38 33.37 10.32
CA SER A 129 1.91 33.23 11.71
C SER A 129 1.52 31.80 12.11
N ARG A 130 1.66 30.80 11.24
CA ARG A 130 1.44 29.41 11.65
C ARG A 130 2.74 28.85 12.24
N LYS A 131 2.81 28.86 13.57
CA LYS A 131 3.67 27.92 14.28
C LYS A 131 3.11 26.53 14.05
N TRP A 132 3.98 25.59 13.71
CA TRP A 132 3.62 24.19 13.59
C TRP A 132 4.03 23.53 14.90
N ASP A 133 3.06 23.17 15.73
CA ASP A 133 3.36 22.64 17.06
C ASP A 133 3.69 21.15 17.01
N THR A 134 3.17 20.42 16.03
CA THR A 134 3.31 18.96 15.92
C THR A 134 3.45 18.51 14.47
N VAL A 135 4.37 17.56 14.24
CA VAL A 135 4.54 16.84 12.98
C VAL A 135 4.43 15.34 13.27
N LEU A 136 3.44 14.69 12.67
CA LEU A 136 3.26 13.24 12.72
C LEU A 136 3.78 12.63 11.42
N LEU A 137 4.75 11.71 11.52
CA LEU A 137 5.30 10.99 10.39
C LEU A 137 4.87 9.54 10.47
N ASP A 138 3.95 9.14 9.60
CA ASP A 138 3.53 7.75 9.44
C ASP A 138 4.45 7.00 8.47
N GLU A 139 4.53 5.68 8.61
CA GLU A 139 5.48 4.81 7.90
C GLU A 139 6.92 5.33 7.97
N ALA A 140 7.31 5.84 9.14
CA ALA A 140 8.60 6.48 9.38
C ALA A 140 9.79 5.54 9.13
N SER A 141 9.59 4.22 9.12
CA SER A 141 10.62 3.26 8.71
C SER A 141 11.14 3.54 7.29
N MET A 142 10.27 4.04 6.41
CA MET A 142 10.57 4.34 5.01
C MET A 142 11.18 5.73 4.77
N ILE A 143 11.33 6.54 5.82
CA ILE A 143 11.82 7.93 5.68
C ILE A 143 13.34 7.95 5.89
N PRO A 144 14.12 8.42 4.89
CA PRO A 144 15.54 8.64 5.03
C PRO A 144 15.87 9.70 6.10
N GLU A 145 16.97 9.51 6.83
CA GLU A 145 17.50 10.50 7.79
C GLU A 145 17.67 11.90 7.15
N ALA A 146 18.21 11.97 5.92
CA ALA A 146 18.37 13.23 5.19
C ALA A 146 17.04 13.97 4.97
N THR A 147 15.95 13.22 4.83
CA THR A 147 14.60 13.79 4.68
C THR A 147 14.11 14.37 6.00
N LEU A 148 14.41 13.72 7.14
CA LEU A 148 14.12 14.28 8.47
C LEU A 148 14.85 15.61 8.66
N ILE A 149 16.13 15.72 8.27
CA ILE A 149 16.89 16.97 8.39
C ILE A 149 16.19 18.11 7.63
N GLY A 150 15.70 17.84 6.42
CA GLY A 150 14.92 18.81 5.64
C GLY A 150 13.60 19.21 6.31
N LEU A 151 12.94 18.26 6.98
CA LEU A 151 11.74 18.53 7.77
C LEU A 151 12.06 19.37 9.00
N LEU A 152 13.10 19.04 9.78
CA LEU A 152 13.51 19.77 10.98
C LEU A 152 13.86 21.23 10.65
N SER A 153 14.53 21.46 9.52
CA SER A 153 14.78 22.82 9.03
C SER A 153 13.50 23.57 8.67
N ARG A 154 12.44 22.85 8.27
CA ARG A 154 11.17 23.44 7.86
C ARG A 154 10.22 23.71 9.01
N PHE A 155 10.21 22.83 10.01
CA PHE A 155 9.34 22.89 11.18
C PHE A 155 10.17 22.83 12.47
N PRO A 156 11.07 23.82 12.70
CA PRO A 156 12.06 23.76 13.77
C PRO A 156 11.47 23.74 15.17
N ASP A 157 10.29 24.34 15.35
CA ASP A 157 9.61 24.45 16.65
C ASP A 157 8.60 23.30 16.89
N ALA A 158 8.44 22.38 15.94
CA ALA A 158 7.46 21.31 16.03
C ALA A 158 7.96 20.13 16.87
N THR A 159 7.05 19.53 17.63
CA THR A 159 7.30 18.21 18.23
C THR A 159 7.07 17.12 17.19
N TYR A 160 8.06 16.26 16.98
CA TYR A 160 8.00 15.18 16.01
C TYR A 160 7.57 13.87 16.66
N THR A 161 6.55 13.23 16.08
CA THR A 161 6.19 11.84 16.41
C THR A 161 6.45 10.96 15.21
N LEU A 162 7.26 9.93 15.41
CA LEU A 162 7.62 8.96 14.38
C LEU A 162 6.82 7.68 14.60
N ILE A 163 5.96 7.33 13.64
CA ILE A 163 5.11 6.15 13.69
C ILE A 163 5.57 5.22 12.58
N GLY A 164 5.86 3.97 12.91
CA GLY A 164 6.23 2.95 11.93
C GLY A 164 6.94 1.78 12.58
N ASP A 165 7.51 0.93 11.74
CA ASP A 165 8.04 -0.35 12.18
C ASP A 165 9.38 -0.66 11.52
N THR A 166 10.44 -0.73 12.34
CA THR A 166 11.80 -1.08 11.90
C THR A 166 11.94 -2.50 11.37
N LYS A 167 10.92 -3.36 11.51
CA LYS A 167 10.88 -4.71 10.95
C LYS A 167 10.13 -4.78 9.61
N GLN A 168 9.55 -3.69 9.14
CA GLN A 168 8.94 -3.56 7.80
C GLN A 168 9.85 -2.72 6.89
N LEU A 169 9.37 -2.30 5.71
CA LEU A 169 10.25 -1.80 4.65
C LEU A 169 11.12 -0.62 5.09
N PRO A 170 12.42 -0.64 4.73
CA PRO A 170 13.31 0.50 4.89
C PRO A 170 13.08 1.54 3.78
N PRO A 171 13.80 2.68 3.83
CA PRO A 171 13.71 3.68 2.77
C PRO A 171 14.15 3.12 1.40
N PHE A 172 13.44 3.52 0.35
CA PHE A 172 13.73 3.05 -1.00
C PHE A 172 15.09 3.54 -1.50
N VAL A 173 15.91 2.60 -2.00
CA VAL A 173 17.23 2.88 -2.59
C VAL A 173 17.17 2.76 -4.11
N GLY A 174 17.20 3.91 -4.79
CA GLY A 174 17.11 3.97 -6.26
C GLY A 174 18.39 3.63 -7.03
N THR A 175 19.53 3.43 -6.34
CA THR A 175 20.82 3.15 -6.99
C THR A 175 21.63 2.11 -6.22
N GLN A 176 22.15 1.13 -6.95
CA GLN A 176 23.10 0.15 -6.42
C GLN A 176 24.54 0.45 -6.85
N LYS A 177 24.76 1.48 -7.67
CA LYS A 177 26.09 1.83 -8.23
C LYS A 177 27.05 2.41 -7.18
N ALA A 178 26.55 2.88 -6.04
CA ALA A 178 27.33 3.49 -4.97
C ALA A 178 26.87 2.95 -3.60
N PRO A 179 27.18 1.69 -3.26
CA PRO A 179 26.57 0.99 -2.13
C PRO A 179 26.79 1.68 -0.78
N ARG A 180 27.97 2.28 -0.56
CA ARG A 180 28.26 3.01 0.68
C ARG A 180 27.44 4.29 0.80
N ALA A 181 27.31 5.06 -0.28
CA ALA A 181 26.51 6.28 -0.28
C ALA A 181 25.01 5.94 -0.15
N ALA A 182 24.56 4.90 -0.84
CA ALA A 182 23.21 4.37 -0.71
C ALA A 182 22.89 3.99 0.74
N ALA A 183 23.73 3.19 1.39
CA ALA A 183 23.54 2.78 2.77
C ALA A 183 23.53 3.94 3.78
N LEU A 184 24.35 4.98 3.56
CA LEU A 184 24.35 6.18 4.39
C LEU A 184 23.08 7.02 4.18
N CYS A 185 22.65 7.19 2.93
CA CYS A 185 21.48 7.99 2.60
C CYS A 185 20.16 7.26 2.85
N SER A 186 20.16 5.94 3.00
CA SER A 186 18.96 5.12 3.21
C SER A 186 18.76 4.71 4.67
N GLN A 187 19.48 5.31 5.61
CA GLN A 187 19.23 5.07 7.03
C GLN A 187 17.83 5.57 7.39
N SER A 188 17.06 4.70 8.03
CA SER A 188 15.71 5.04 8.47
C SER A 188 15.75 6.00 9.64
N VAL A 189 14.87 7.01 9.63
CA VAL A 189 14.71 7.91 10.78
C VAL A 189 14.33 7.16 12.07
N LEU A 190 13.57 6.06 11.97
CA LEU A 190 13.23 5.25 13.15
C LEU A 190 14.47 4.54 13.72
N GLU A 191 15.33 4.00 12.87
CA GLU A 191 16.58 3.38 13.31
C GLU A 191 17.52 4.38 13.96
N VAL A 192 17.60 5.59 13.39
CA VAL A 192 18.37 6.70 13.95
C VAL A 192 17.84 7.06 15.34
N ALA A 193 16.53 7.28 15.47
CA ALA A 193 15.89 7.58 16.76
C ALA A 193 16.15 6.48 17.82
N LYS A 194 16.06 5.21 17.41
CA LYS A 194 16.36 4.05 18.26
C LYS A 194 17.82 4.00 18.71
N ARG A 195 18.75 4.30 17.80
CA ARG A 195 20.20 4.27 18.06
C ARG A 195 20.63 5.34 19.06
N VAL A 196 20.06 6.55 18.97
CA VAL A 196 20.39 7.64 19.91
C VAL A 196 19.85 7.34 21.31
N GLY A 197 18.71 6.64 21.40
CA GLY A 197 18.20 6.10 22.67
C GLY A 197 17.62 7.13 23.64
N ASN A 198 17.48 8.39 23.20
CA ASN A 198 16.91 9.49 23.99
C ASN A 198 15.50 9.91 23.54
N VAL A 199 14.92 9.20 22.58
CA VAL A 199 13.56 9.45 22.08
C VAL A 199 12.59 8.58 22.87
N PRO A 200 11.55 9.14 23.52
CA PRO A 200 10.51 8.35 24.16
C PRO A 200 9.86 7.38 23.16
N THR A 201 9.79 6.10 23.51
CA THR A 201 9.22 5.06 22.64
C THR A 201 7.99 4.45 23.30
N CYS A 202 6.93 4.28 22.51
CA CYS A 202 5.74 3.54 22.90
C CYS A 202 5.58 2.37 21.92
N LYS A 203 5.52 1.15 22.47
CA LYS A 203 5.38 -0.07 21.66
C LYS A 203 3.92 -0.51 21.66
N ILE A 204 3.36 -0.70 20.46
CA ILE A 204 2.03 -1.26 20.26
C ILE A 204 2.21 -2.74 19.92
N SER A 205 1.79 -3.63 20.82
CA SER A 205 1.93 -5.09 20.66
C SER A 205 0.62 -5.79 20.28
N THR A 206 -0.54 -5.18 20.53
CA THR A 206 -1.84 -5.78 20.20
C THR A 206 -2.23 -5.53 18.74
N VAL A 207 -2.47 -6.60 17.99
CA VAL A 207 -2.77 -6.57 16.54
C VAL A 207 -4.20 -7.04 16.28
N TYR A 208 -4.98 -6.23 15.55
CA TYR A 208 -6.41 -6.47 15.27
C TYR A 208 -6.73 -6.84 13.81
N ARG A 209 -5.71 -6.91 12.95
CA ARG A 209 -5.89 -7.17 11.52
C ARG A 209 -6.16 -8.65 11.23
N PRO A 210 -5.22 -9.58 11.48
CA PRO A 210 -5.33 -10.94 10.98
C PRO A 210 -6.09 -11.87 11.93
N HIS A 211 -6.48 -13.05 11.42
CA HIS A 211 -6.76 -14.24 12.21
C HIS A 211 -5.55 -14.59 13.07
N ALA A 212 -5.77 -15.08 14.30
CA ALA A 212 -4.69 -15.39 15.25
C ALA A 212 -3.60 -16.29 14.66
N ARG A 213 -3.99 -17.37 13.95
CA ARG A 213 -3.05 -18.29 13.27
C ARG A 213 -2.20 -17.64 12.17
N ILE A 214 -2.70 -16.58 11.53
CA ILE A 214 -1.92 -15.82 10.54
C ILE A 214 -0.91 -14.92 11.26
N MET A 215 -1.34 -14.26 12.35
CA MET A 215 -0.46 -13.42 13.18
C MET A 215 0.74 -14.20 13.72
N GLU A 216 0.54 -15.47 14.08
CA GLU A 216 1.60 -16.36 14.59
C GLU A 216 2.83 -16.39 13.68
N LEU A 217 2.65 -16.35 12.35
CA LEU A 217 3.78 -16.28 11.41
C LEU A 217 4.67 -15.06 11.67
N ASN A 218 4.06 -13.87 11.85
CA ASN A 218 4.83 -12.66 12.12
C ASN A 218 5.41 -12.68 13.54
N PHE A 219 4.61 -13.13 14.52
CA PHE A 219 4.97 -13.24 15.93
C PHE A 219 6.29 -13.99 16.16
N TYR A 220 6.42 -15.18 15.56
CA TYR A 220 7.61 -16.03 15.70
C TYR A 220 8.78 -15.52 14.85
N ILE A 221 8.53 -15.10 13.60
CA ILE A 221 9.62 -14.81 12.64
C ILE A 221 10.24 -13.43 12.87
N PHE A 222 9.45 -12.40 13.21
CA PHE A 222 9.91 -11.01 13.18
C PHE A 222 9.89 -10.28 14.51
N TYR A 223 9.01 -10.69 15.44
CA TYR A 223 8.69 -9.92 16.64
C TYR A 223 8.98 -10.66 17.95
N ASN A 224 9.86 -11.67 17.94
CA ASN A 224 10.39 -12.33 19.14
C ASN A 224 9.31 -12.72 20.18
N ASN A 225 8.16 -13.18 19.71
CA ASN A 225 7.04 -13.59 20.55
C ASN A 225 6.37 -12.46 21.36
N GLU A 226 6.37 -11.23 20.84
CA GLU A 226 5.87 -10.06 21.56
C GLU A 226 4.51 -9.52 21.06
N LEU A 227 3.94 -10.09 19.98
CA LEU A 227 2.62 -9.67 19.47
C LEU A 227 1.46 -10.38 20.20
N VAL A 228 0.36 -9.67 20.39
CA VAL A 228 -0.86 -10.21 20.99
C VAL A 228 -2.00 -10.05 20.00
N CYS A 229 -2.76 -11.12 19.73
CA CYS A 229 -3.94 -11.01 18.87
C CYS A 229 -5.08 -10.34 19.65
N GLY A 230 -5.56 -9.20 19.17
CA GLY A 230 -6.73 -8.51 19.70
C GLY A 230 -8.04 -8.84 19.00
N THR A 231 -7.98 -9.60 17.91
CA THR A 231 -9.16 -9.99 17.12
C THR A 231 -9.81 -11.24 17.70
N PRO A 232 -11.13 -11.26 17.95
CA PRO A 232 -11.86 -12.48 18.26
C PRO A 232 -11.72 -13.52 17.15
N VAL A 233 -11.64 -14.81 17.53
CA VAL A 233 -11.40 -15.91 16.58
C VAL A 233 -12.53 -16.03 15.55
N ASP A 234 -13.76 -15.72 15.93
CA ASP A 234 -14.97 -15.81 15.11
C ASP A 234 -15.10 -14.72 14.03
N GLU A 235 -14.37 -13.60 14.16
CA GLU A 235 -14.40 -12.48 13.22
C GLU A 235 -13.55 -12.68 11.94
N ARG A 236 -12.68 -13.69 11.91
CA ARG A 236 -11.69 -13.89 10.81
C ARG A 236 -11.82 -15.24 10.10
N GLN A 237 -13.04 -15.58 9.73
CA GLN A 237 -13.42 -16.93 9.29
C GLN A 237 -13.75 -17.05 7.80
N ALA A 238 -13.56 -15.98 6.99
CA ALA A 238 -14.01 -15.98 5.59
C ALA A 238 -13.41 -17.15 4.80
N LEU A 239 -12.10 -17.38 4.90
CA LEU A 239 -11.46 -18.49 4.18
C LEU A 239 -11.96 -19.87 4.65
N LEU A 240 -12.06 -20.08 5.96
CA LEU A 240 -12.46 -21.36 6.55
C LEU A 240 -13.91 -21.72 6.21
N ARG A 241 -14.77 -20.72 5.98
CA ARG A 241 -16.15 -20.91 5.51
C ARG A 241 -16.23 -21.16 4.00
N SER A 242 -15.33 -20.57 3.23
CA SER A 242 -15.33 -20.64 1.76
C SER A 242 -14.70 -21.91 1.20
N LEU A 243 -13.63 -22.41 1.81
CA LEU A 243 -12.87 -23.56 1.29
C LEU A 243 -12.60 -24.58 2.41
N PRO A 244 -12.83 -25.89 2.19
CA PRO A 244 -12.51 -26.92 3.18
C PRO A 244 -11.00 -27.07 3.31
N MET A 245 -10.41 -26.30 4.24
CA MET A 245 -8.98 -26.36 4.53
C MET A 245 -8.61 -27.70 5.18
N PRO A 246 -7.40 -28.23 4.95
CA PRO A 246 -6.94 -29.49 5.56
C PRO A 246 -7.00 -29.49 7.08
N ASN A 247 -6.71 -28.33 7.66
CA ASN A 247 -6.99 -28.03 9.06
C ASN A 247 -8.05 -26.92 9.10
N LYS A 248 -9.19 -27.22 9.71
CA LYS A 248 -10.35 -26.33 9.80
C LYS A 248 -10.12 -25.10 10.69
N GLU A 249 -9.00 -25.05 11.42
CA GLU A 249 -8.64 -23.93 12.30
C GLU A 249 -7.54 -23.04 11.72
N ILE A 250 -6.88 -23.47 10.64
CA ILE A 250 -5.71 -22.78 10.07
C ILE A 250 -6.08 -22.23 8.69
N PRO A 251 -6.31 -20.91 8.56
CA PRO A 251 -6.62 -20.27 7.28
C PRO A 251 -5.33 -19.93 6.49
N ILE A 252 -4.37 -20.84 6.47
CA ILE A 252 -3.10 -20.67 5.76
C ILE A 252 -2.82 -21.95 4.98
N ALA A 253 -2.43 -21.83 3.73
CA ALA A 253 -1.97 -22.96 2.92
C ALA A 253 -0.74 -22.58 2.11
N PHE A 254 0.33 -23.36 2.24
CA PHE A 254 1.40 -23.37 1.26
C PHE A 254 1.04 -24.35 0.14
N VAL A 255 1.06 -23.88 -1.10
CA VAL A 255 0.75 -24.68 -2.30
C VAL A 255 2.03 -24.88 -3.07
N ASP A 256 2.48 -26.13 -3.16
CA ASP A 256 3.62 -26.49 -3.99
C ASP A 256 3.25 -26.44 -5.47
N VAL A 257 3.93 -25.58 -6.22
CA VAL A 257 3.73 -25.34 -7.63
C VAL A 257 4.95 -25.87 -8.39
N LEU A 258 4.75 -26.91 -9.19
CA LEU A 258 5.78 -27.60 -9.96
C LEU A 258 6.26 -26.83 -11.21
N GLY A 259 6.00 -25.53 -11.25
CA GLY A 259 6.45 -24.64 -12.32
C GLY A 259 7.95 -24.39 -12.31
N LYS A 260 8.45 -23.67 -13.33
CA LYS A 260 9.84 -23.23 -13.40
C LYS A 260 9.87 -21.71 -13.53
N ALA A 261 10.69 -21.06 -12.69
CA ALA A 261 10.95 -19.64 -12.79
C ALA A 261 11.76 -19.34 -14.06
N VAL A 262 11.34 -18.31 -14.81
CA VAL A 262 12.07 -17.78 -15.96
C VAL A 262 12.53 -16.36 -15.64
N LYS A 263 13.82 -16.09 -15.84
CA LYS A 263 14.43 -14.78 -15.61
C LYS A 263 14.40 -13.96 -16.89
N SER A 264 13.94 -12.72 -16.81
CA SER A 264 13.94 -11.78 -17.94
C SER A 264 15.27 -11.05 -18.08
N ILE A 265 15.43 -10.31 -19.19
CA ILE A 265 16.59 -9.46 -19.48
C ILE A 265 16.80 -8.40 -18.38
N THR A 266 15.72 -7.94 -17.74
CA THR A 266 15.78 -6.96 -16.64
C THR A 266 16.33 -7.53 -15.34
N GLY A 267 16.46 -8.85 -15.25
CA GLY A 267 16.85 -9.56 -14.03
C GLY A 267 15.69 -9.95 -13.11
N SER A 268 14.47 -9.47 -13.38
CA SER A 268 13.24 -9.93 -12.73
C SER A 268 12.84 -11.34 -13.20
N GLN A 269 11.88 -11.97 -12.52
CA GLN A 269 11.47 -13.36 -12.79
C GLN A 269 9.95 -13.50 -12.82
N ASN A 270 9.47 -14.50 -13.55
CA ASN A 270 8.08 -14.94 -13.52
C ASN A 270 7.98 -16.47 -13.54
N ASN A 271 6.81 -16.98 -13.17
CA ASN A 271 6.44 -18.39 -13.19
C ASN A 271 4.98 -18.51 -13.64
N THR A 272 4.79 -18.94 -14.89
CA THR A 272 3.46 -19.04 -15.52
C THR A 272 2.54 -20.03 -14.83
N ILE A 273 3.06 -21.15 -14.34
CA ILE A 273 2.26 -22.17 -13.65
C ILE A 273 1.73 -21.60 -12.34
N GLU A 274 2.56 -20.82 -11.62
CA GLU A 274 2.19 -20.16 -10.37
C GLU A 274 1.15 -19.06 -10.58
N ALA A 275 1.31 -18.24 -11.62
CA ALA A 275 0.33 -17.21 -11.96
C ALA A 275 -1.03 -17.81 -12.34
N ARG A 276 -1.04 -18.93 -13.08
CA ARG A 276 -2.27 -19.66 -13.40
C ARG A 276 -2.89 -20.30 -12.14
N ALA A 277 -2.08 -20.86 -11.24
CA ALA A 277 -2.57 -21.40 -9.97
C ALA A 277 -3.25 -20.32 -9.11
N ALA A 278 -2.67 -19.11 -9.05
CA ALA A 278 -3.30 -17.96 -8.40
C ALA A 278 -4.67 -17.62 -9.03
N ALA A 279 -4.75 -17.62 -10.37
CA ALA A 279 -6.01 -17.36 -11.07
C ALA A 279 -7.08 -18.43 -10.82
N VAL A 280 -6.69 -19.71 -10.72
CA VAL A 280 -7.60 -20.79 -10.36
C VAL A 280 -8.09 -20.62 -8.92
N LEU A 281 -7.20 -20.30 -7.97
CA LEU A 281 -7.58 -20.01 -6.58
C LEU A 281 -8.59 -18.88 -6.48
N VAL A 282 -8.37 -17.76 -7.18
CA VAL A 282 -9.33 -16.64 -7.23
C VAL A 282 -10.73 -17.12 -7.61
N ARG A 283 -10.85 -18.05 -8.57
CA ARG A 283 -12.14 -18.60 -9.01
C ARG A 283 -12.74 -19.59 -8.01
N LEU A 284 -11.91 -20.46 -7.42
CA LEU A 284 -12.35 -21.52 -6.50
C LEU A 284 -12.81 -20.99 -5.14
N LEU A 285 -12.27 -19.86 -4.68
CA LEU A 285 -12.56 -19.34 -3.34
C LEU A 285 -14.00 -18.87 -3.15
N GLY A 286 -14.72 -18.52 -4.24
CA GLY A 286 -16.07 -17.95 -4.13
C GLY A 286 -16.13 -16.63 -3.34
N ILE A 287 -14.98 -15.99 -3.12
CA ILE A 287 -14.85 -14.70 -2.41
C ILE A 287 -14.87 -13.58 -3.45
N PRO A 288 -15.55 -12.44 -3.18
CA PRO A 288 -15.56 -11.31 -4.10
C PRO A 288 -14.13 -10.94 -4.54
N PRO A 289 -13.83 -10.80 -5.84
CA PRO A 289 -12.48 -10.47 -6.32
C PRO A 289 -11.89 -9.22 -5.66
N GLY A 290 -12.75 -8.24 -5.33
CA GLY A 290 -12.37 -7.03 -4.62
C GLY A 290 -11.84 -7.28 -3.19
N ASP A 291 -12.09 -8.43 -2.59
CA ASP A 291 -11.59 -8.83 -1.26
C ASP A 291 -10.33 -9.71 -1.32
N ILE A 292 -9.77 -9.92 -2.51
CA ILE A 292 -8.57 -10.71 -2.76
C ILE A 292 -7.42 -9.80 -3.20
N MET A 293 -6.24 -10.02 -2.63
CA MET A 293 -4.98 -9.43 -3.08
C MET A 293 -4.01 -10.52 -3.53
N ILE A 294 -3.38 -10.33 -4.70
CA ILE A 294 -2.22 -11.11 -5.10
C ILE A 294 -0.97 -10.24 -4.88
N ILE A 295 -0.04 -10.74 -4.06
CA ILE A 295 1.25 -10.11 -3.82
C ILE A 295 2.31 -10.88 -4.60
N CYS A 296 3.04 -10.18 -5.47
CA CYS A 296 4.15 -10.75 -6.23
C CYS A 296 5.48 -10.20 -5.70
N LEU A 297 6.45 -11.08 -5.45
CA LEU A 297 7.81 -10.66 -5.07
C LEU A 297 8.60 -10.08 -6.27
N TYR A 298 8.17 -10.36 -7.49
CA TYR A 298 8.82 -9.91 -8.73
C TYR A 298 7.87 -9.13 -9.61
N ARG A 299 8.39 -8.09 -10.28
CA ARG A 299 7.60 -7.24 -11.18
C ARG A 299 7.10 -8.00 -12.41
N ASP A 300 7.91 -8.89 -12.98
CA ASP A 300 7.46 -9.68 -14.14
C ASP A 300 6.35 -10.67 -13.76
N GLN A 301 6.34 -11.18 -12.53
CA GLN A 301 5.23 -11.98 -12.01
C GLN A 301 3.97 -11.15 -11.82
N LEU A 302 4.09 -9.90 -11.36
CA LEU A 302 2.97 -8.96 -11.29
C LEU A 302 2.34 -8.76 -12.67
N TYR A 303 3.13 -8.41 -13.68
CA TYR A 303 2.61 -8.16 -15.03
C TYR A 303 1.96 -9.41 -15.63
N LEU A 304 2.53 -10.59 -15.34
CA LEU A 304 1.95 -11.85 -15.77
C LEU A 304 0.58 -12.10 -15.10
N CYS A 305 0.48 -11.89 -13.79
CA CYS A 305 -0.79 -12.02 -13.08
C CYS A 305 -1.82 -11.00 -13.58
N GLU A 306 -1.43 -9.73 -13.78
CA GLU A 306 -2.30 -8.69 -14.36
C GLU A 306 -2.82 -9.10 -15.73
N SER A 307 -1.97 -9.69 -16.59
CA SER A 307 -2.40 -10.15 -17.91
C SER A 307 -3.42 -11.29 -17.84
N ILE A 308 -3.21 -12.26 -16.94
CA ILE A 308 -4.09 -13.44 -16.79
C ILE A 308 -5.42 -13.05 -16.13
N LEU A 309 -5.41 -12.03 -15.26
CA LEU A 309 -6.55 -11.61 -14.44
C LEU A 309 -7.11 -10.24 -14.84
N ALA A 310 -6.81 -9.77 -16.07
CA ALA A 310 -7.14 -8.43 -16.54
C ALA A 310 -8.63 -8.07 -16.40
N ASN A 311 -9.50 -9.07 -16.59
CA ASN A 311 -10.97 -8.92 -16.52
C ASN A 311 -11.53 -9.20 -15.11
N THR A 312 -10.68 -9.25 -14.09
CA THR A 312 -11.09 -9.46 -12.70
C THR A 312 -10.81 -8.21 -11.87
N HIS A 313 -11.60 -7.97 -10.83
CA HIS A 313 -11.39 -6.87 -9.90
C HIS A 313 -10.41 -7.22 -8.76
N VAL A 314 -9.55 -8.22 -8.95
CA VAL A 314 -8.52 -8.62 -7.98
C VAL A 314 -7.45 -7.55 -7.89
N THR A 315 -7.01 -7.22 -6.67
CA THR A 315 -5.90 -6.29 -6.47
C THR A 315 -4.58 -7.03 -6.64
N ILE A 316 -3.75 -6.64 -7.61
CA ILE A 316 -2.43 -7.26 -7.85
C ILE A 316 -1.35 -6.23 -7.56
N LYS A 317 -0.38 -6.58 -6.73
CA LYS A 317 0.63 -5.64 -6.20
C LYS A 317 2.00 -6.29 -6.06
N THR A 318 3.05 -5.47 -6.12
CA THR A 318 4.34 -5.88 -5.58
C THR A 318 4.27 -5.79 -4.05
N VAL A 319 5.17 -6.48 -3.37
CA VAL A 319 5.28 -6.36 -1.91
C VAL A 319 5.47 -4.91 -1.44
N ASP A 320 6.31 -4.13 -2.13
CA ASP A 320 6.54 -2.72 -1.84
C ASP A 320 5.26 -1.86 -1.95
N SER A 321 4.40 -2.12 -2.95
CA SER A 321 3.14 -1.37 -3.12
C SER A 321 1.99 -1.90 -2.27
N ALA A 322 2.17 -3.06 -1.62
CA ALA A 322 1.22 -3.66 -0.69
C ALA A 322 1.31 -3.08 0.73
N GLN A 323 2.38 -2.35 1.07
CA GLN A 323 2.48 -1.65 2.35
C GLN A 323 1.29 -0.70 2.55
N GLY A 324 0.80 -0.61 3.79
CA GLY A 324 -0.43 0.13 4.13
C GLY A 324 -1.75 -0.41 3.56
N SER A 325 -1.74 -1.49 2.77
CA SER A 325 -2.98 -2.11 2.25
C SER A 325 -3.27 -3.46 2.87
N GLU A 326 -4.54 -3.85 2.91
CA GLU A 326 -4.98 -5.13 3.45
C GLU A 326 -6.18 -5.65 2.65
N LYS A 327 -6.37 -6.98 2.66
CA LYS A 327 -7.52 -7.65 2.05
C LYS A 327 -7.94 -8.85 2.89
N SER A 328 -9.16 -9.33 2.67
CA SER A 328 -9.67 -10.54 3.34
C SER A 328 -8.72 -11.70 3.06
N ILE A 329 -8.44 -11.96 1.78
CA ILE A 329 -7.55 -13.03 1.34
C ILE A 329 -6.32 -12.46 0.65
N VAL A 330 -5.15 -13.03 0.97
CA VAL A 330 -3.90 -12.76 0.25
C VAL A 330 -3.39 -14.03 -0.41
N ILE A 331 -3.02 -13.94 -1.68
CA ILE A 331 -2.28 -14.97 -2.40
C ILE A 331 -0.87 -14.42 -2.65
N LEU A 332 0.14 -15.03 -2.03
CA LEU A 332 1.54 -14.64 -2.16
C LEU A 332 2.22 -15.51 -3.23
N CYS A 333 2.65 -14.89 -4.32
CA CYS A 333 3.44 -15.52 -5.36
C CYS A 333 4.95 -15.32 -5.10
N THR A 334 5.64 -16.41 -4.73
CA THR A 334 7.08 -16.40 -4.44
C THR A 334 7.96 -16.52 -5.69
N THR A 335 7.44 -17.05 -6.79
CA THR A 335 8.05 -17.18 -8.13
C THR A 335 9.29 -18.08 -8.22
N ARG A 336 10.16 -18.14 -7.20
CA ARG A 336 11.43 -18.87 -7.25
C ARG A 336 11.25 -20.39 -7.11
N THR A 337 11.97 -21.12 -7.95
CA THR A 337 11.89 -22.59 -8.02
C THR A 337 13.23 -23.30 -7.74
N LYS A 338 14.29 -22.58 -7.37
CA LYS A 338 15.62 -23.14 -7.05
C LYS A 338 16.26 -22.44 -5.84
N VAL A 339 17.05 -23.20 -5.09
CA VAL A 339 17.99 -22.70 -4.05
C VAL A 339 19.28 -22.25 -4.73
N LEU A 340 19.71 -21.00 -4.51
CA LEU A 340 21.01 -20.51 -4.97
C LEU A 340 21.99 -20.53 -3.79
N GLY A 341 22.87 -21.53 -3.75
CA GLY A 341 24.00 -21.60 -2.82
C GLY A 341 23.64 -21.73 -1.33
N THR A 342 24.67 -21.79 -0.48
CA THR A 342 24.56 -22.17 0.94
C THR A 342 24.05 -21.08 1.89
N ASN A 343 23.84 -19.83 1.44
CA ASN A 343 23.64 -18.69 2.37
C ASN A 343 22.51 -17.70 2.05
N LEU A 344 21.64 -17.91 1.05
CA LEU A 344 20.51 -17.01 0.81
C LEU A 344 19.31 -17.81 0.31
N THR A 345 18.36 -18.08 1.21
CA THR A 345 17.15 -18.81 0.83
C THR A 345 15.88 -18.18 1.35
N PHE A 346 14.94 -18.07 0.40
CA PHE A 346 13.49 -17.96 0.50
C PHE A 346 12.85 -16.57 0.39
N PHE A 347 13.33 -15.55 1.10
CA PHE A 347 12.87 -14.17 0.99
C PHE A 347 14.09 -13.28 1.22
N ASP A 348 14.77 -12.82 0.16
CA ASP A 348 16.06 -12.07 0.21
C ASP A 348 16.03 -10.78 1.05
N ASP A 349 14.86 -10.45 1.59
CA ASP A 349 14.51 -9.21 2.26
C ASP A 349 13.46 -9.58 3.34
N PRO A 350 13.87 -9.78 4.60
CA PRO A 350 12.96 -10.16 5.69
C PRO A 350 11.89 -9.11 5.93
N GLU A 351 12.19 -7.83 5.69
CA GLU A 351 11.24 -6.73 5.80
C GLU A 351 10.09 -6.85 4.79
N ARG A 352 10.40 -7.20 3.53
CA ARG A 352 9.39 -7.51 2.50
C ARG A 352 8.56 -8.73 2.88
N LEU A 353 9.18 -9.80 3.38
CA LEU A 353 8.41 -10.96 3.85
C LEU A 353 7.44 -10.56 4.96
N ASN A 354 7.90 -9.81 5.95
CA ASN A 354 7.06 -9.34 7.05
C ASN A 354 5.85 -8.56 6.54
N VAL A 355 6.05 -7.65 5.58
CA VAL A 355 4.95 -6.95 4.90
C VAL A 355 4.01 -7.96 4.23
N ALA A 356 4.52 -8.85 3.38
CA ALA A 356 3.69 -9.79 2.62
C ALA A 356 2.81 -10.68 3.52
N LEU A 357 3.35 -11.21 4.62
CA LEU A 357 2.62 -12.08 5.55
C LEU A 357 1.54 -11.32 6.36
N SER A 358 1.72 -10.01 6.56
CA SER A 358 0.84 -9.20 7.42
C SER A 358 -0.26 -8.44 6.66
N ARG A 359 -0.51 -8.76 5.38
CA ARG A 359 -1.56 -8.11 4.57
C ARG A 359 -2.92 -8.82 4.62
N ALA A 360 -2.95 -10.09 5.03
CA ALA A 360 -4.16 -10.90 5.09
C ALA A 360 -4.96 -10.64 6.37
N ARG A 361 -6.30 -10.59 6.26
CA ARG A 361 -7.19 -10.58 7.43
C ARG A 361 -7.68 -11.97 7.76
N ASP A 362 -8.33 -12.63 6.80
CA ASP A 362 -9.09 -13.86 7.01
C ASP A 362 -8.36 -15.11 6.53
N GLY A 363 -7.45 -14.98 5.56
CA GLY A 363 -6.75 -16.15 5.03
C GLY A 363 -5.63 -15.86 4.05
N MET A 364 -4.72 -16.83 3.91
CA MET A 364 -3.53 -16.68 3.08
C MET A 364 -3.19 -17.97 2.31
N PHE A 365 -2.88 -17.81 1.03
CA PHE A 365 -2.22 -18.84 0.22
C PHE A 365 -0.80 -18.40 -0.12
N ILE A 366 0.17 -19.29 0.01
CA ILE A 366 1.56 -19.06 -0.38
C ILE A 366 1.87 -20.01 -1.53
N LEU A 367 2.08 -19.47 -2.72
CA LEU A 367 2.42 -20.25 -3.91
C LEU A 367 3.93 -20.23 -4.10
N GLY A 368 4.53 -21.41 -4.20
CA GLY A 368 5.97 -21.52 -4.37
C GLY A 368 6.41 -22.94 -4.65
N SER A 369 7.71 -23.17 -4.56
CA SER A 369 8.31 -24.48 -4.78
C SER A 369 8.86 -25.02 -3.47
N VAL A 370 8.53 -26.26 -3.09
CA VAL A 370 9.09 -26.88 -1.88
C VAL A 370 10.62 -26.83 -1.84
N PRO A 371 11.35 -27.17 -2.93
CA PRO A 371 12.79 -26.97 -3.02
C PRO A 371 13.29 -25.58 -2.62
N SER A 372 12.60 -24.50 -3.02
CA SER A 372 13.04 -23.14 -2.69
C SER A 372 12.76 -22.76 -1.22
N MET A 373 11.91 -23.52 -0.52
CA MET A 373 11.61 -23.34 0.91
C MET A 373 12.58 -24.03 1.85
N GLU A 374 13.37 -25.02 1.39
CA GLU A 374 13.99 -26.01 2.30
C GLU A 374 14.97 -25.44 3.31
N ASN A 375 15.52 -24.25 3.06
CA ASN A 375 16.49 -23.59 3.93
C ASN A 375 15.94 -22.29 4.57
N SER A 376 14.61 -22.12 4.62
CA SER A 376 14.00 -20.88 5.07
C SER A 376 13.55 -20.85 6.53
N SER A 377 13.59 -19.67 7.15
CA SER A 377 12.99 -19.43 8.48
C SER A 377 11.47 -19.64 8.49
N LEU A 378 10.79 -19.39 7.36
CA LEU A 378 9.36 -19.69 7.23
C LEU A 378 9.09 -21.20 7.26
N ARG A 379 9.97 -22.04 6.70
CA ARG A 379 9.81 -23.50 6.77
C ARG A 379 9.87 -23.96 8.22
N GLY A 380 10.80 -23.45 9.01
CA GLY A 380 10.86 -23.70 10.45
C GLY A 380 9.53 -23.37 11.13
N SER A 381 9.00 -22.18 10.90
CA SER A 381 7.75 -21.71 11.55
C SER A 381 6.50 -22.43 11.03
N ILE A 382 6.42 -22.72 9.73
CA ILE A 382 5.30 -23.47 9.12
C ILE A 382 5.33 -24.95 9.52
N ILE A 383 6.50 -25.56 9.71
CA ILE A 383 6.62 -26.98 10.03
C ILE A 383 6.54 -27.22 11.55
N LEU A 384 7.13 -26.36 12.38
CA LEU A 384 7.22 -26.56 13.83
C LEU A 384 5.91 -26.21 14.55
N ASP A 385 5.23 -25.11 14.19
CA ASP A 385 4.07 -24.64 14.97
C ASP A 385 2.73 -25.24 14.55
N PHE A 386 2.59 -25.66 13.29
CA PHE A 386 1.35 -26.27 12.82
C PHE A 386 1.31 -27.80 12.96
N GLN A 387 2.30 -28.38 13.65
CA GLN A 387 2.37 -29.77 14.14
C GLN A 387 1.67 -30.83 13.26
N ARG A 388 2.01 -30.96 11.97
CA ARG A 388 1.81 -32.17 11.12
C ARG A 388 2.25 -31.94 9.66
N PRO A 389 2.42 -33.02 8.85
CA PRO A 389 2.75 -32.98 7.42
C PRO A 389 1.73 -32.26 6.51
N THR A 390 0.71 -31.61 7.07
CA THR A 390 -0.50 -31.14 6.38
C THR A 390 -0.43 -29.74 5.76
N LEU A 391 0.66 -28.99 5.96
CA LEU A 391 0.91 -27.70 5.29
C LEU A 391 1.88 -27.80 4.11
N LEU A 392 2.58 -28.92 3.95
CA LEU A 392 3.16 -29.34 2.68
C LEU A 392 2.03 -29.90 1.82
N ILE A 393 1.14 -29.03 1.36
CA ILE A 393 -0.01 -29.41 0.54
C ILE A 393 0.53 -29.68 -0.87
N SER A 394 0.90 -30.93 -1.11
CA SER A 394 1.08 -31.49 -2.44
C SER A 394 -0.09 -32.38 -2.85
N SER A 395 -1.00 -32.74 -1.93
CA SER A 395 -1.92 -33.87 -2.15
C SER A 395 -3.39 -33.54 -2.46
N TRP A 396 -4.01 -32.50 -1.87
CA TRP A 396 -5.46 -32.26 -2.06
C TRP A 396 -5.78 -31.18 -3.10
N LEU A 397 -5.12 -30.01 -3.03
CA LEU A 397 -5.38 -28.90 -3.94
C LEU A 397 -4.42 -28.90 -5.13
N THR A 398 -3.17 -29.35 -4.94
CA THR A 398 -2.12 -29.34 -5.95
C THR A 398 -2.46 -30.18 -7.19
N PRO A 399 -3.04 -31.38 -7.09
CA PRO A 399 -3.48 -32.12 -8.28
C PRO A 399 -4.60 -31.39 -9.05
N LEU A 400 -5.57 -30.80 -8.33
CA LEU A 400 -6.66 -30.02 -8.92
C LEU A 400 -6.15 -28.75 -9.62
N LEU A 401 -5.23 -28.02 -8.97
CA LEU A 401 -4.61 -26.84 -9.53
C LEU A 401 -3.71 -27.20 -10.72
N ASN A 402 -2.85 -28.22 -10.60
CA ASN A 402 -1.99 -28.64 -11.70
C ASN A 402 -2.80 -29.18 -12.89
N ALA A 403 -3.89 -29.90 -12.65
CA ALA A 403 -4.81 -30.33 -13.70
C ALA A 403 -5.50 -29.13 -14.38
N ALA A 404 -6.00 -28.17 -13.60
CA ALA A 404 -6.63 -26.96 -14.13
C ALA A 404 -5.64 -26.07 -14.90
N VAL A 405 -4.36 -26.05 -14.51
CA VAL A 405 -3.29 -25.31 -15.18
C VAL A 405 -2.83 -25.99 -16.48
N ALA A 406 -2.94 -27.33 -16.57
CA ALA A 406 -2.57 -28.11 -17.74
C ALA A 406 -3.61 -28.03 -18.88
N VAL A 407 -4.84 -27.61 -18.60
CA VAL A 407 -5.87 -27.37 -19.62
C VAL A 407 -5.66 -25.97 -20.21
N PRO A 408 -5.36 -25.82 -21.52
CA PRO A 408 -5.25 -24.50 -22.14
C PRO A 408 -6.60 -23.77 -22.05
N PRO A 409 -6.61 -22.43 -21.93
CA PRO A 409 -7.86 -21.67 -21.95
C PRO A 409 -8.61 -22.00 -23.24
N ARG A 410 -9.88 -22.40 -23.12
CA ARG A 410 -10.76 -22.45 -24.28
C ARG A 410 -10.87 -21.02 -24.80
N ASN A 411 -10.49 -20.82 -26.06
CA ASN A 411 -10.80 -19.59 -26.77
C ASN A 411 -12.34 -19.52 -26.85
N GLU A 412 -12.94 -18.64 -26.07
CA GLU A 412 -14.30 -18.16 -26.26
C GLU A 412 -14.24 -16.72 -26.79
#